data_AF-A0A846DGJ7-F1
#
_entry.id   AF-A0A846DGJ7-F1
#
_cell.length_a   1.000
_cell.length_b   1.000
_cell.length_c   1.000
_cell.angle_alpha   90.00
_cell.angle_beta   90.00
_cell.angle_gamma   90.00
#
_symmetry.space_group_name_H-M   'P 1'
#
loop_
_entity.id
_entity.type
_entity.pdbx_description
1 polymer ?
#
loop_
_entity_poly.entity_id
_entity_poly.type
_entity_poly.pdbx_seq_one_letter_code
_entity_poly.pdbx_strand_id
1 'polypeptide(L)'
;DLFYRFIDRIVADKQRRGCLLTNTAVEICPHDSDTANRITTNLQRMEKAFTSALERAKQKGELTSSDEVHTLASYLTCSLQGLLVIAKVNPSPSSLEEIVKIIVSVLD
;
A
#
# COMPACT_ATOMS: atom_id res chain seq x y z
N ASP A 1 7.10 4.16 10.04
CA ASP A 1 8.16 3.31 9.44
C ASP A 1 7.93 2.76 8.04
N LEU A 2 6.96 1.88 7.76
CA LEU A 2 6.87 1.28 6.40
C LEU A 2 6.42 2.29 5.32
N PHE A 3 5.30 2.99 5.55
CA PHE A 3 4.74 3.93 4.58
C PHE A 3 5.67 5.12 4.31
N TYR A 4 6.30 5.67 5.34
CA TYR A 4 7.30 6.74 5.19
C TYR A 4 8.51 6.29 4.36
N ARG A 5 9.01 5.04 4.52
CA ARG A 5 10.06 4.50 3.64
C ARG A 5 9.64 4.39 2.17
N PHE A 6 8.34 4.18 1.90
CA PHE A 6 7.86 4.25 0.53
C PHE A 6 7.95 5.67 -0.02
N ILE A 7 7.63 6.70 0.78
CA ILE A 7 7.80 8.11 0.39
C ILE A 7 9.25 8.37 -0.01
N ASP A 8 10.23 7.98 0.82
CA ASP A 8 11.65 8.20 0.51
C ASP A 8 12.04 7.59 -0.83
N ARG A 9 11.60 6.35 -1.09
CA ARG A 9 11.91 5.64 -2.33
C ARG A 9 11.22 6.25 -3.54
N ILE A 10 9.99 6.73 -3.37
CA ILE A 10 9.22 7.42 -4.40
C ILE A 10 9.90 8.74 -4.77
N VAL A 11 10.23 9.56 -3.78
CA VAL A 11 10.84 10.89 -3.97
C VAL A 11 12.22 10.77 -4.61
N ALA A 12 12.96 9.70 -4.29
CA ALA A 12 14.24 9.40 -4.91
C ALA A 12 14.14 8.96 -6.40
N ASP A 13 12.99 8.45 -6.86
CA ASP A 13 12.82 8.02 -8.26
C ASP A 13 12.58 9.20 -9.20
N LYS A 14 13.69 9.77 -9.70
CA LYS A 14 13.66 10.89 -10.67
C LYS A 14 12.87 10.60 -11.94
N GLN A 15 12.73 9.32 -12.32
CA GLN A 15 11.99 8.90 -13.50
C GLN A 15 10.48 8.77 -13.25
N ARG A 16 10.03 8.87 -12.00
CA ARG A 16 8.61 8.79 -11.60
C ARG A 16 7.91 7.56 -12.20
N ARG A 17 8.57 6.40 -12.16
CA ARG A 17 8.07 5.15 -12.75
C ARG A 17 6.82 4.63 -12.04
N GLY A 18 6.65 4.99 -10.77
CA GLY A 18 5.55 4.54 -9.94
C GLY A 18 5.67 3.05 -9.59
N CYS A 19 4.54 2.41 -9.32
CA CYS A 19 4.49 1.00 -8.93
C CYS A 19 4.26 0.10 -10.16
N LEU A 20 5.15 -0.87 -10.37
CA LEU A 20 5.00 -1.85 -11.45
C LEU A 20 3.67 -2.60 -11.33
N LEU A 21 3.28 -3.05 -10.14
CA LEU A 21 2.03 -3.78 -9.94
C LEU A 21 0.82 -2.92 -10.34
N THR A 22 0.78 -1.65 -9.93
CA THR A 22 -0.34 -0.77 -10.26
C THR A 22 -0.41 -0.45 -11.74
N ASN A 23 0.72 -0.11 -12.37
CA ASN A 23 0.75 0.19 -13.81
C ASN A 23 0.34 -1.05 -14.63
N THR A 24 0.87 -2.23 -14.30
CA THR A 24 0.49 -3.48 -14.97
C THR A 24 -0.98 -3.83 -14.74
N ALA A 25 -1.51 -3.60 -13.53
CA ALA A 25 -2.93 -3.78 -13.23
C ALA A 25 -3.83 -2.95 -14.14
N VAL A 26 -3.44 -1.71 -14.43
CA VAL A 26 -4.22 -0.77 -15.24
C VAL A 26 -4.05 -1.02 -16.74
N GLU A 27 -2.81 -1.22 -17.20
CA GLU A 27 -2.48 -1.21 -18.64
C GLU A 27 -2.54 -2.61 -19.29
N ILE A 28 -2.21 -3.67 -18.54
CA ILE A 28 -1.99 -5.01 -19.13
C ILE A 28 -3.10 -5.99 -18.74
N CYS A 29 -3.53 -6.01 -17.48
CA CYS A 29 -4.54 -6.96 -17.00
C CYS A 29 -5.88 -6.95 -17.78
N PRO A 30 -6.37 -5.82 -18.34
CA PRO A 30 -7.57 -5.84 -19.19
C PRO A 30 -7.43 -6.68 -20.46
N HIS A 31 -6.21 -7.00 -20.87
CA HIS A 31 -5.89 -7.64 -22.14
C HIS A 31 -5.16 -8.98 -21.99
N ASP A 32 -4.65 -9.31 -20.80
CA ASP A 32 -3.90 -10.53 -20.52
C ASP A 32 -4.33 -11.12 -19.16
N SER A 33 -5.11 -12.21 -19.22
CA SER A 33 -5.63 -12.91 -18.05
C SER A 33 -4.54 -13.59 -17.21
N ASP A 34 -3.46 -14.05 -17.82
CA ASP A 34 -2.37 -14.70 -17.10
C ASP A 34 -1.61 -13.67 -16.27
N THR A 35 -1.38 -12.49 -16.85
CA THR A 35 -0.84 -11.36 -16.10
C THR A 35 -1.81 -10.90 -15.01
N ALA A 36 -3.12 -10.83 -15.27
CA ALA A 36 -4.12 -10.49 -14.25
C ALA A 36 -4.07 -11.44 -13.05
N ASN A 37 -3.98 -12.76 -13.28
CA ASN A 37 -3.85 -13.75 -12.21
C ASN A 37 -2.57 -13.56 -11.38
N ARG A 38 -1.45 -13.23 -12.04
CA ARG A 38 -0.18 -12.94 -11.35
C ARG A 38 -0.26 -11.67 -10.52
N ILE A 39 -0.89 -10.61 -11.04
CA ILE A 39 -1.07 -9.36 -10.29
C ILE A 39 -1.97 -9.57 -9.08
N THR A 40 -3.09 -10.27 -9.23
CA THR A 40 -3.99 -10.65 -8.12
C THR A 40 -3.24 -11.41 -7.03
N THR A 41 -2.43 -12.40 -7.41
CA THR A 41 -1.61 -13.16 -6.46
C THR A 41 -0.62 -12.27 -5.70
N ASN A 42 -0.02 -11.28 -6.36
CA ASN A 42 0.90 -10.35 -5.71
C ASN A 42 0.19 -9.40 -4.75
N LEU A 43 -0.99 -8.89 -5.10
CA LEU A 43 -1.80 -8.07 -4.19
C LEU A 43 -2.23 -8.87 -2.96
N GLN A 44 -2.67 -10.12 -3.14
CA GLN A 44 -3.00 -11.02 -2.03
C GLN A 44 -1.81 -11.31 -1.12
N ARG A 45 -0.59 -11.44 -1.68
CA ARG A 45 0.64 -11.59 -0.87
C ARG A 45 0.92 -10.34 -0.03
N MET A 46 0.71 -9.16 -0.60
CA MET A 46 0.88 -7.89 0.13
C MET A 46 -0.14 -7.75 1.25
N GLU A 47 -1.41 -8.04 0.97
CA GLU A 47 -2.49 -8.04 1.97
C GLU A 47 -2.20 -9.03 3.09
N LYS A 48 -1.81 -10.28 2.75
CA LYS A 48 -1.41 -11.28 3.74
C LYS A 48 -0.24 -10.82 4.62
N ALA A 49 0.73 -10.10 4.05
CA ALA A 49 1.83 -9.55 4.81
C ALA A 49 1.36 -8.49 5.82
N PHE A 50 0.41 -7.63 5.44
CA PHE A 50 -0.25 -6.71 6.36
C PHE A 50 -1.05 -7.44 7.43
N THR A 51 -1.88 -8.42 7.05
CA THR A 51 -2.65 -9.26 7.99
C THR A 51 -1.74 -9.86 9.05
N SER A 52 -0.66 -10.54 8.66
CA SER A 52 0.27 -11.14 9.61
C SER A 52 0.98 -10.11 10.49
N ALA A 53 1.26 -8.91 9.99
CA ALA A 53 1.85 -7.84 10.81
C ALA A 53 0.87 -7.31 11.86
N LEU A 54 -0.38 -7.09 11.45
CA LEU A 54 -1.46 -6.61 12.31
C LEU A 54 -1.87 -7.64 13.36
N GLU A 55 -1.91 -8.93 13.01
CA GLU A 55 -2.15 -10.02 13.98
C GLU A 55 -1.09 -10.04 15.08
N ARG A 56 0.19 -9.87 14.71
CA ARG A 56 1.28 -9.77 15.69
C ARG A 56 1.13 -8.54 16.58
N ALA A 57 0.76 -7.39 16.02
CA ALA A 57 0.53 -6.17 16.79
C ALA A 57 -0.65 -6.35 17.78
N LYS A 58 -1.75 -6.96 17.33
CA LYS A 58 -2.91 -7.30 18.17
C LYS A 58 -2.53 -8.21 19.33
N GLN A 59 -1.75 -9.26 19.07
CA GLN A 59 -1.27 -10.18 20.11
C GLN A 59 -0.39 -9.51 21.17
N LYS A 60 0.33 -8.46 20.79
CA LYS A 60 1.18 -7.67 21.69
C LYS A 60 0.44 -6.53 22.41
N GLY A 61 -0.83 -6.29 22.08
CA GLY A 61 -1.58 -5.12 22.58
C GLY A 61 -1.11 -3.78 21.98
N GLU A 62 -0.43 -3.81 20.83
CA GLU A 62 0.07 -2.61 20.12
C GLU A 62 -0.97 -2.04 19.14
N LEU A 63 -2.00 -2.82 18.79
CA LEU A 63 -3.09 -2.39 17.90
C LEU A 63 -4.30 -1.98 18.75
N THR A 64 -4.67 -0.70 18.71
CA THR A 64 -5.78 -0.14 19.51
C THR A 64 -7.08 0.00 18.73
N SER A 65 -7.01 -0.01 17.39
CA SER A 65 -8.19 -0.06 16.53
C SER A 65 -9.12 -1.22 16.86
N SER A 66 -10.43 -0.95 16.86
CA SER A 66 -11.49 -1.95 17.07
C SER A 66 -11.86 -2.74 15.80
N ASP A 67 -11.32 -2.35 14.64
CA ASP A 67 -11.64 -2.97 13.38
C ASP A 67 -11.02 -4.37 13.22
N GLU A 68 -11.63 -5.17 12.36
CA GLU A 68 -11.11 -6.49 12.02
C GLU A 68 -9.77 -6.40 11.29
N VAL A 69 -8.83 -7.27 11.66
CA VAL A 69 -7.46 -7.26 11.10
C VAL A 69 -7.45 -7.40 9.57
N HIS A 70 -8.36 -8.21 9.02
CA HIS A 70 -8.49 -8.35 7.57
C HIS A 70 -8.94 -7.03 6.92
N THR A 71 -9.89 -6.31 7.53
CA THR A 71 -10.37 -5.01 7.03
C THR A 71 -9.25 -3.98 7.01
N LEU A 72 -8.47 -3.90 8.08
CA LEU A 72 -7.31 -3.03 8.16
C LEU A 72 -6.24 -3.41 7.13
N ALA A 73 -5.96 -4.70 6.95
CA ALA A 73 -5.00 -5.16 5.94
C ALA A 73 -5.41 -4.80 4.51
N SER A 74 -6.69 -4.98 4.18
CA SER A 74 -7.26 -4.61 2.89
C SER A 74 -7.19 -3.10 2.66
N TYR A 75 -7.53 -2.30 3.68
CA TYR A 75 -7.42 -0.84 3.66
C TYR A 75 -5.97 -0.38 3.41
N LEU A 76 -5.00 -0.93 4.15
CA LEU A 76 -3.58 -0.58 3.99
C LEU A 76 -3.05 -0.97 2.60
N THR A 77 -3.48 -2.11 2.09
CA THR A 77 -3.15 -2.59 0.74
C THR A 77 -3.64 -1.61 -0.32
N CYS A 78 -4.93 -1.24 -0.26
CA CYS A 78 -5.54 -0.27 -1.17
C CYS A 78 -4.87 1.11 -1.06
N SER A 79 -4.69 1.60 0.16
CA SER A 79 -4.11 2.92 0.44
C SER A 79 -2.67 3.04 -0.04
N LEU A 80 -1.87 1.97 0.09
CA LEU A 80 -0.51 1.95 -0.44
C LEU A 80 -0.51 2.05 -1.97
N GLN A 81 -1.39 1.32 -2.67
CA GLN A 81 -1.48 1.43 -4.13
C GLN A 81 -1.93 2.84 -4.56
N GLY A 82 -2.91 3.43 -3.87
CA GLY A 82 -3.34 4.80 -4.10
C GLY A 82 -2.22 5.82 -3.89
N LEU A 83 -1.48 5.71 -2.77
CA LEU A 83 -0.33 6.54 -2.47
C LEU A 83 0.73 6.50 -3.59
N LEU A 84 1.04 5.29 -4.10
CA LEU A 84 2.01 5.08 -5.17
C LEU A 84 1.57 5.71 -6.51
N VAL A 85 0.26 5.81 -6.76
CA VAL A 85 -0.28 6.51 -7.93
C VAL A 85 -0.19 8.02 -7.76
N ILE A 86 -0.65 8.54 -6.61
CA ILE A 86 -0.63 10.00 -6.34
C ILE A 86 0.80 10.53 -6.38
N ALA A 87 1.75 9.79 -5.81
CA ALA A 87 3.17 10.05 -5.87
C ALA A 87 3.74 10.29 -7.28
N LYS A 88 3.20 9.62 -8.30
CA LYS A 88 3.63 9.81 -9.71
C LYS A 88 3.25 11.18 -10.24
N VAL A 89 2.14 11.75 -9.76
CA VAL A 89 1.59 13.04 -10.19
C VAL A 89 2.12 14.18 -9.31
N ASN A 90 2.10 13.99 -7.99
CA ASN A 90 2.55 14.96 -7.00
C ASN A 90 3.53 14.30 -6.01
N PRO A 91 4.85 14.38 -6.27
CA PRO A 91 5.86 13.77 -5.40
C PRO A 91 6.24 14.63 -4.19
N SER A 92 5.42 15.63 -3.82
CA SER A 92 5.67 16.49 -2.66
C SER A 92 5.75 15.64 -1.38
N PRO A 93 6.90 15.59 -0.70
CA PRO A 93 7.06 14.77 0.51
C PRO A 93 6.03 15.12 1.58
N SER A 94 5.82 16.42 1.83
CA SER A 94 4.84 16.89 2.83
C SER A 94 3.42 16.45 2.51
N SER A 95 3.00 16.51 1.24
CA SER A 95 1.66 16.09 0.83
C SER A 95 1.48 14.57 0.97
N LEU A 96 2.51 13.78 0.66
CA LEU A 96 2.46 12.32 0.82
C LEU A 96 2.51 11.93 2.31
N GLU A 97 3.26 12.66 3.14
CA GLU A 97 3.30 12.47 4.59
C GLU A 97 1.95 12.74 5.25
N GLU A 98 1.23 13.78 4.82
CA GLU A 98 -0.13 14.06 5.30
C GLU A 98 -1.09 12.90 5.01
N ILE A 99 -1.01 12.30 3.81
CA ILE A 99 -1.80 11.12 3.47
C ILE A 99 -1.40 9.93 4.34
N VAL A 100 -0.10 9.67 4.47
CA VAL A 100 0.42 8.56 5.28
C VAL A 100 0.00 8.70 6.74
N LYS A 101 -0.03 9.91 7.29
CA LYS A 101 -0.50 10.17 8.66
C LYS A 101 -1.92 9.65 8.88
N ILE A 102 -2.83 9.90 7.94
CA ILE A 102 -4.21 9.39 8.01
C ILE A 102 -4.26 7.88 7.80
N ILE A 103 -3.47 7.35 6.86
CA ILE A 103 -3.43 5.90 6.61
C ILE A 103 -3.00 5.13 7.86
N VAL A 104 -2.04 5.64 8.63
CA VAL A 104 -1.57 4.94 9.83
C VAL A 104 -2.45 5.19 11.05
N SER A 105 -3.19 6.30 11.12
CA SER A 105 -4.06 6.60 12.27
C SER A 105 -5.25 5.67 12.41
N VAL A 106 -5.59 4.88 11.39
CA VAL A 106 -6.65 3.85 11.49
C VAL A 106 -6.23 2.64 12.33
N LEU A 107 -4.94 2.55 12.66
CA LEU A 107 -4.39 1.50 13.53
C LEU A 107 -4.49 1.88 15.00
N ASP A 108 -4.70 3.16 15.28
CA ASP A 108 -4.91 3.73 16.60
C ASP A 108 -6.39 3.61 17.01
#